data_AF-T0LZS6-F1
#
_entry.id   AF-T0LZS6-F1
#
_cell.length_a   1.000
_cell.length_b   1.000
_cell.length_c   1.000
_cell.angle_alpha   90.00
_cell.angle_beta   90.00
_cell.angle_gamma   90.00
#
_symmetry.space_group_name_H-M   'P 1'
#
loop_
_entity.id
_entity.type
_entity.pdbx_description
1 polymer ?
#
loop_
_entity_poly.entity_id
_entity_poly.type
_entity_poly.pdbx_seq_one_letter_code
_entity_poly.pdbx_strand_id
1 'polypeptide(L)'
;MAIDEHRKPFSPTLWHRSPQNQNDLQEPDQSIVDLREGFITILENGGDETKKSKAWADFIARAMYDELQGSNSELVQVWFPGVHINVGGGNPNILTGDESDFEQLALISFAWMCDQIKPYLQLNDDELHNTLSTLADREVEQRKRMIQDLRSGKDYGSNWATKPFWKVLDYTGVYKASKKGVPEDGWALGTIVDSFTGMMKMSGSKYRTPGRYKDDNASKDMSETKEEIHPSVFLRHETLSAYRPYSLTGFERFEKSSKKGSPNKVMRGWRNDNLVIPEYVIKPTDTVSRRLAECFAGGREFVAKLDATGNEAYGYN
;
A
#
# COMPACT_ATOMS: atom_id res chain seq x y z
N MET A 1 1.79 -3.65 -1.37
CA MET A 1 1.18 -4.91 -1.87
C MET A 1 0.05 -5.35 -0.94
N ALA A 2 -0.97 -6.03 -1.46
CA ALA A 2 -2.14 -6.48 -0.69
C ALA A 2 -1.96 -7.92 -0.18
N ILE A 3 -1.95 -8.10 1.15
CA ILE A 3 -1.65 -9.39 1.79
C ILE A 3 -2.81 -10.38 1.73
N ASP A 4 -4.05 -9.91 1.73
CA ASP A 4 -5.26 -10.75 1.71
C ASP A 4 -5.73 -11.06 0.28
N GLU A 5 -5.08 -10.49 -0.74
CA GLU A 5 -5.46 -10.71 -2.13
C GLU A 5 -5.14 -12.14 -2.60
N HIS A 6 -6.12 -12.80 -3.20
CA HIS A 6 -6.00 -14.19 -3.62
C HIS A 6 -6.57 -14.45 -5.02
N ARG A 7 -6.99 -13.43 -5.76
CA ARG A 7 -7.45 -13.57 -7.16
C ARG A 7 -6.25 -13.78 -8.07
N LYS A 8 -6.27 -14.87 -8.84
CA LYS A 8 -5.16 -15.25 -9.73
C LYS A 8 -4.79 -14.15 -10.76
N PRO A 9 -5.74 -13.45 -11.40
CA PRO A 9 -5.42 -12.35 -12.32
C PRO A 9 -4.68 -11.18 -11.67
N PHE A 10 -4.81 -11.01 -10.36
CA PHE A 10 -4.16 -9.97 -9.60
C PHE A 10 -2.88 -10.47 -8.93
N SER A 11 -2.11 -11.38 -9.54
CA SER A 11 -0.83 -11.84 -8.97
C SER A 11 0.12 -10.65 -8.76
N PRO A 12 0.88 -10.58 -7.64
CA PRO A 12 1.73 -9.43 -7.39
C PRO A 12 3.00 -9.55 -8.24
N THR A 13 3.46 -8.43 -8.77
CA THR A 13 4.80 -8.31 -9.34
C THR A 13 5.75 -7.90 -8.22
N LEU A 14 6.78 -8.70 -7.95
CA LEU A 14 7.85 -8.31 -7.03
C LEU A 14 9.09 -7.94 -7.81
N TRP A 15 9.77 -6.92 -7.29
CA TRP A 15 11.07 -6.52 -7.76
C TRP A 15 12.15 -7.27 -6.97
N HIS A 16 13.19 -7.71 -7.67
CA HIS A 16 14.36 -8.34 -7.08
C HIS A 16 15.53 -7.39 -7.21
N ARG A 17 16.30 -7.21 -6.13
CA ARG A 17 17.56 -6.47 -6.23
C ARG A 17 18.64 -7.38 -6.80
N SER A 18 19.37 -6.90 -7.81
CA SER A 18 20.57 -7.60 -8.30
C SER A 18 21.64 -7.62 -7.18
N PRO A 19 22.30 -8.77 -6.93
CA PRO A 19 23.33 -8.94 -5.90
C PRO A 19 24.61 -8.15 -6.19
N GLN A 20 24.85 -7.86 -7.47
CA GLN A 20 25.94 -7.02 -7.88
C GLN A 20 25.50 -5.58 -7.58
N ASN A 21 26.17 -4.93 -6.63
CA ASN A 21 26.19 -3.45 -6.51
C ASN A 21 26.83 -2.79 -7.75
N GLN A 22 26.78 -3.44 -8.90
CA GLN A 22 27.17 -2.87 -10.16
C GLN A 22 25.93 -2.15 -10.69
N ASN A 23 26.11 -0.87 -10.96
CA ASN A 23 25.39 -0.25 -12.05
C ASN A 23 25.71 -1.10 -13.31
N ASP A 24 24.96 -2.18 -13.51
CA ASP A 24 24.99 -3.02 -14.73
C ASP A 24 24.47 -2.24 -15.95
N LEU A 25 24.13 -0.96 -15.76
CA LEU A 25 24.01 -0.02 -16.84
C LEU A 25 25.38 0.05 -17.53
N GLN A 26 25.56 -0.74 -18.58
CA GLN A 26 26.66 -0.58 -19.52
C GLN A 26 26.67 0.89 -19.94
N GLU A 27 27.82 1.56 -19.80
CA GLU A 27 27.96 2.92 -20.32
C GLU A 27 27.63 2.89 -21.81
N PRO A 28 26.59 3.60 -22.27
CA PRO A 28 26.30 3.63 -23.69
C PRO A 28 27.41 4.36 -24.42
N ASP A 29 27.93 3.78 -25.50
CA ASP A 29 29.08 4.30 -26.24
C ASP A 29 28.88 5.73 -26.79
N GLN A 30 27.62 6.13 -26.99
CA GLN A 30 27.23 7.42 -27.59
C GLN A 30 26.87 8.46 -26.53
N SER A 31 27.19 9.72 -26.83
CA SER A 31 26.84 10.83 -25.96
C SER A 31 25.32 11.06 -25.97
N ILE A 32 24.77 11.60 -24.86
CA ILE A 32 23.36 11.94 -24.75
C ILE A 32 22.91 12.96 -25.81
N VAL A 33 23.82 13.84 -26.25
CA VAL A 33 23.56 14.85 -27.28
C VAL A 33 23.37 14.18 -28.63
N ASP A 34 24.28 13.27 -29.00
CA ASP A 34 24.21 12.55 -30.28
C ASP A 34 22.96 11.67 -30.37
N LEU A 35 22.62 10.97 -29.28
CA LEU A 35 21.42 10.14 -29.20
C LEU A 35 20.13 10.97 -29.33
N ARG A 36 20.10 12.15 -28.69
CA ARG A 36 18.96 13.08 -28.79
C ARG A 36 18.80 13.61 -30.21
N GLU A 37 19.88 14.07 -30.84
CA GLU A 37 19.86 14.58 -32.21
C GLU A 37 19.46 13.47 -33.21
N GLY A 38 19.97 12.26 -33.02
CA GLY A 38 19.58 11.09 -33.80
C GLY A 38 18.08 10.77 -33.65
N PHE A 39 17.54 10.81 -32.43
CA PHE A 39 16.12 10.57 -32.19
C PHE A 39 15.23 11.63 -32.85
N ILE A 40 15.57 12.92 -32.71
CA ILE A 40 14.84 14.03 -33.36
C ILE A 40 14.85 13.87 -34.88
N THR A 41 16.01 13.55 -35.45
CA THR A 41 16.16 13.32 -36.91
C THR A 41 15.27 12.17 -37.40
N ILE A 42 15.13 11.08 -36.62
CA ILE A 42 14.27 9.95 -36.97
C ILE A 42 12.77 10.33 -36.92
N LEU A 43 12.38 11.17 -35.95
CA LEU A 43 11.02 11.68 -35.84
C LEU A 43 10.65 12.58 -37.03
N GLU A 44 11.55 13.49 -37.42
CA GLU A 44 11.32 14.43 -38.51
C GLU A 44 11.27 13.74 -39.89
N ASN A 45 12.08 12.71 -40.10
CA ASN A 45 12.15 11.99 -41.37
C ASN A 45 11.10 10.87 -41.53
N GLY A 46 10.18 10.72 -40.57
CA GLY A 46 9.11 9.72 -40.63
C GLY A 46 9.64 8.27 -40.58
N GLY A 47 10.62 8.00 -39.71
CA GLY A 47 11.22 6.67 -39.57
C GLY A 47 10.20 5.57 -39.19
N ASP A 48 10.55 4.32 -39.51
CA ASP A 48 9.81 3.14 -39.09
C ASP A 48 9.68 3.07 -37.54
N GLU A 49 8.55 2.56 -37.03
CA GLU A 49 8.26 2.48 -35.59
C GLU A 49 9.34 1.70 -34.83
N THR A 50 9.89 0.65 -35.45
CA THR A 50 11.00 -0.12 -34.89
C THR A 50 12.25 0.74 -34.65
N LYS A 51 12.54 1.66 -35.59
CA LYS A 51 13.69 2.57 -35.49
C LYS A 51 13.46 3.65 -34.44
N LYS A 52 12.25 4.20 -34.35
CA LYS A 52 11.86 5.15 -33.31
C LYS A 52 11.98 4.54 -31.92
N SER A 53 11.43 3.34 -31.75
CA SER A 53 11.45 2.61 -30.48
C SER A 53 12.88 2.31 -30.03
N LYS A 54 13.75 1.88 -30.95
CA LYS A 54 15.16 1.65 -30.65
C LYS A 54 15.90 2.94 -30.27
N ALA A 55 15.78 4.00 -31.07
CA ALA A 55 16.44 5.27 -30.79
C ALA A 55 15.97 5.89 -29.47
N TRP A 56 14.68 5.75 -29.14
CA TRP A 56 14.13 6.14 -27.85
C TRP A 56 14.72 5.32 -26.71
N ALA A 57 14.78 3.99 -26.86
CA ALA A 57 15.36 3.11 -25.84
C ALA A 57 16.84 3.43 -25.58
N ASP A 58 17.63 3.66 -26.63
CA ASP A 58 19.05 4.01 -26.52
C ASP A 58 19.24 5.38 -25.83
N PHE A 59 18.42 6.39 -26.20
CA PHE A 59 18.41 7.70 -25.56
C PHE A 59 18.05 7.62 -24.07
N ILE A 60 16.98 6.89 -23.73
CA ILE A 60 16.56 6.70 -22.33
C ILE A 60 17.59 5.91 -21.54
N ALA A 61 18.21 4.88 -22.11
CA ALA A 61 19.27 4.13 -21.43
C ALA A 61 20.45 5.03 -21.06
N ARG A 62 20.86 5.95 -21.94
CA ARG A 62 21.92 6.93 -21.65
C ARG A 62 21.50 7.95 -20.61
N ALA A 63 20.32 8.53 -20.74
CA ALA A 63 19.80 9.48 -19.75
C ALA A 63 19.72 8.84 -18.36
N MET A 64 19.21 7.61 -18.28
CA MET A 64 19.17 6.84 -17.04
C MET A 64 20.56 6.51 -16.51
N TYR A 65 21.52 6.12 -17.36
CA TYR A 65 22.91 5.91 -16.93
C TYR A 65 23.48 7.17 -16.27
N ASP A 66 23.39 8.32 -16.95
CA ASP A 66 23.95 9.58 -16.49
C ASP A 66 23.26 10.10 -15.20
N GLU A 67 21.92 9.99 -15.09
CA GLU A 67 21.15 10.42 -13.91
C GLU A 67 21.33 9.50 -12.69
N LEU A 68 21.47 8.18 -12.92
CA LEU A 68 21.58 7.21 -11.85
C LEU A 68 23.02 7.03 -11.35
N GLN A 69 24.03 7.62 -12.00
CA GLN A 69 25.42 7.64 -11.53
C GLN A 69 25.50 8.15 -10.09
N GLY A 70 26.01 7.31 -9.19
CA GLY A 70 26.17 7.67 -7.77
C GLY A 70 24.88 7.74 -6.96
N SER A 71 23.73 7.39 -7.54
CA SER A 71 22.47 7.28 -6.80
C SER A 71 22.42 5.96 -6.02
N ASN A 72 22.16 6.05 -4.71
CA ASN A 72 21.89 4.88 -3.88
C ASN A 72 20.38 4.72 -3.74
N SER A 73 19.77 3.98 -4.65
CA SER A 73 18.33 3.68 -4.59
C SER A 73 18.04 2.57 -3.57
N GLU A 74 17.06 2.80 -2.70
CA GLU A 74 16.59 1.80 -1.74
C GLU A 74 15.28 1.17 -2.23
N LEU A 75 15.31 -0.13 -2.51
CA LEU A 75 14.09 -0.88 -2.84
C LEU A 75 13.30 -1.16 -1.55
N VAL A 76 12.06 -0.66 -1.50
CA VAL A 76 11.12 -0.86 -0.39
C VAL A 76 9.83 -1.50 -0.93
N GLN A 77 9.48 -2.69 -0.42
CA GLN A 77 8.29 -3.43 -0.84
C GLN A 77 7.44 -3.85 0.36
N VAL A 78 6.36 -3.12 0.65
CA VAL A 78 5.58 -3.30 1.88
C VAL A 78 4.23 -4.01 1.63
N TRP A 79 3.90 -5.00 2.47
CA TRP A 79 2.61 -5.68 2.52
C TRP A 79 1.63 -4.96 3.46
N PHE A 80 0.43 -4.65 2.98
CA PHE A 80 -0.66 -3.98 3.70
C PHE A 80 -1.86 -4.92 3.86
N PRO A 81 -2.69 -4.73 4.91
CA PRO A 81 -3.92 -5.50 5.10
C PRO A 81 -4.95 -5.18 4.02
N GLY A 82 -5.76 -6.17 3.68
CA GLY A 82 -6.84 -6.07 2.69
C GLY A 82 -6.49 -6.64 1.32
N VAL A 83 -7.50 -6.62 0.44
CA VAL A 83 -7.39 -7.06 -0.96
C VAL A 83 -6.98 -5.90 -1.87
N HIS A 84 -6.91 -6.11 -3.19
CA HIS A 84 -6.42 -5.11 -4.16
C HIS A 84 -6.98 -3.69 -3.95
N ILE A 85 -8.29 -3.57 -3.73
CA ILE A 85 -8.97 -2.28 -3.58
C ILE A 85 -8.69 -1.60 -2.23
N ASN A 86 -8.41 -2.37 -1.18
CA ASN A 86 -8.06 -1.83 0.13
C ASN A 86 -6.62 -1.29 0.17
N VAL A 87 -5.81 -1.55 -0.85
CA VAL A 87 -4.44 -1.00 -0.95
C VAL A 87 -4.35 0.04 -2.05
N GLY A 88 -5.01 -0.18 -3.19
CA GLY A 88 -5.06 0.77 -4.30
C GLY A 88 -6.07 1.90 -4.13
N GLY A 89 -7.08 1.71 -3.28
CA GLY A 89 -8.23 2.59 -3.14
C GLY A 89 -9.24 2.47 -4.28
N GLY A 90 -10.36 3.17 -4.13
CA GLY A 90 -11.36 3.33 -5.18
C GLY A 90 -12.53 2.36 -5.09
N ASN A 91 -12.99 2.07 -3.87
CA ASN A 91 -14.13 1.20 -3.63
C ASN A 91 -15.43 1.81 -4.18
N PRO A 92 -16.00 1.27 -5.27
CA PRO A 92 -17.21 1.84 -5.88
C PRO A 92 -18.43 1.70 -4.97
N ASN A 93 -18.38 0.81 -3.96
CA ASN A 93 -19.47 0.60 -3.02
C ASN A 93 -19.78 1.85 -2.18
N ILE A 94 -18.81 2.76 -2.04
CA ILE A 94 -19.02 4.07 -1.40
C ILE A 94 -20.11 4.86 -2.15
N LEU A 95 -20.13 4.77 -3.48
CA LEU A 95 -21.08 5.48 -4.34
C LEU A 95 -22.42 4.76 -4.46
N THR A 96 -22.42 3.41 -4.47
CA THR A 96 -23.65 2.61 -4.55
C THR A 96 -24.34 2.45 -3.20
N GLY A 97 -23.62 2.76 -2.12
CA GLY A 97 -24.07 2.64 -0.74
C GLY A 97 -24.14 1.19 -0.25
N ASP A 98 -23.39 0.29 -0.89
CA ASP A 98 -23.19 -1.10 -0.45
C ASP A 98 -22.07 -1.17 0.60
N GLU A 99 -21.73 -2.37 1.09
CA GLU A 99 -20.73 -2.54 2.15
C GLU A 99 -19.35 -1.99 1.72
N SER A 100 -18.75 -1.15 2.57
CA SER A 100 -17.48 -0.49 2.33
C SER A 100 -16.81 -0.11 3.64
N ASP A 101 -15.47 -0.08 3.66
CA ASP A 101 -14.66 0.43 4.76
C ASP A 101 -14.43 1.97 4.70
N PHE A 102 -15.01 2.66 3.71
CA PHE A 102 -14.78 4.10 3.46
C PHE A 102 -13.30 4.43 3.29
N GLU A 103 -12.61 3.63 2.47
CA GLU A 103 -11.18 3.77 2.17
C GLU A 103 -10.27 3.67 3.41
N GLN A 104 -10.77 3.17 4.55
CA GLN A 104 -9.99 3.19 5.80
C GLN A 104 -8.68 2.43 5.68
N LEU A 105 -8.67 1.27 5.00
CA LEU A 105 -7.44 0.52 4.75
C LEU A 105 -6.57 1.18 3.66
N ALA A 106 -7.20 1.73 2.62
CA ALA A 106 -6.49 2.37 1.51
C ALA A 106 -5.79 3.67 1.93
N LEU A 107 -6.34 4.40 2.90
CA LEU A 107 -5.71 5.56 3.48
C LEU A 107 -4.35 5.23 4.13
N ILE A 108 -4.16 3.99 4.62
CA ILE A 108 -2.88 3.58 5.23
C ILE A 108 -1.78 3.51 4.17
N SER A 109 -2.03 2.82 3.04
CA SER A 109 -1.06 2.75 1.94
C SER A 109 -0.89 4.09 1.23
N PHE A 110 -1.95 4.89 1.14
CA PHE A 110 -1.88 6.26 0.62
C PHE A 110 -0.97 7.15 1.49
N ALA A 111 -1.19 7.20 2.81
CA ALA A 111 -0.37 7.99 3.71
C ALA A 111 1.10 7.55 3.70
N TRP A 112 1.34 6.23 3.69
CA TRP A 112 2.67 5.67 3.53
C TRP A 112 3.35 6.13 2.23
N MET A 113 2.61 6.11 1.12
CA MET A 113 3.12 6.59 -0.18
C MET A 113 3.44 8.08 -0.15
N CYS A 114 2.56 8.91 0.45
CA CYS A 114 2.82 10.33 0.63
C CYS A 114 4.13 10.59 1.37
N ASP A 115 4.40 9.83 2.44
CA ASP A 115 5.66 9.94 3.18
C ASP A 115 6.88 9.52 2.33
N GLN A 116 6.74 8.48 1.47
CA GLN A 116 7.83 8.05 0.59
C GLN A 116 8.15 9.07 -0.51
N ILE A 117 7.14 9.76 -1.05
CA ILE A 117 7.33 10.72 -2.16
C ILE A 117 7.62 12.15 -1.68
N LYS A 118 7.42 12.44 -0.39
CA LYS A 118 7.62 13.76 0.22
C LYS A 118 8.98 14.43 -0.13
N PRO A 119 10.11 13.70 -0.21
CA PRO A 119 11.39 14.31 -0.61
C PRO A 119 11.45 14.76 -2.07
N TYR A 120 10.59 14.22 -2.93
CA TYR A 120 10.62 14.41 -4.39
C TYR A 120 9.47 15.28 -4.91
N LEU A 121 8.36 15.36 -4.16
CA LEU A 121 7.17 16.09 -4.54
C LEU A 121 6.75 17.03 -3.42
N GLN A 122 6.41 18.27 -3.77
CA GLN A 122 5.77 19.19 -2.84
C GLN A 122 4.31 18.77 -2.63
N LEU A 123 4.05 18.11 -1.51
CA LEU A 123 2.69 17.85 -1.04
C LEU A 123 2.17 19.10 -0.34
N ASN A 124 0.89 19.43 -0.55
CA ASN A 124 0.19 20.44 0.25
C ASN A 124 -0.13 19.84 1.62
N ASP A 125 0.90 19.80 2.46
CA ASP A 125 0.92 19.21 3.79
C ASP A 125 1.70 20.13 4.74
N ASP A 126 1.10 21.27 5.06
CA ASP A 126 1.66 22.23 6.01
C ASP A 126 1.47 21.73 7.46
N GLU A 127 2.43 22.02 8.35
CA GLU A 127 2.28 21.84 9.80
C GLU A 127 1.47 23.02 10.37
N LEU A 128 0.15 22.94 10.32
CA LEU A 128 -0.72 23.96 10.88
C LEU A 128 -1.12 23.60 12.33
N HIS A 129 -0.91 24.51 13.28
CA HIS A 129 -1.36 24.35 14.68
C HIS A 129 -0.81 23.11 15.43
N ASN A 130 0.49 22.82 15.32
CA ASN A 130 1.13 21.65 15.95
C ASN A 130 0.55 20.29 15.52
N THR A 131 -0.14 20.22 14.36
CA THR A 131 -0.50 18.92 13.77
C THR A 131 0.66 18.41 12.93
N LEU A 132 0.85 17.08 12.96
CA LEU A 132 1.90 16.43 12.18
C LEU A 132 1.63 16.53 10.66
N SER A 133 0.36 16.55 10.22
CA SER A 133 0.02 16.61 8.78
C SER A 133 -1.40 17.15 8.56
N THR A 134 -1.52 18.23 7.78
CA THR A 134 -2.82 18.76 7.34
C THR A 134 -3.45 17.92 6.24
N LEU A 135 -2.64 17.20 5.45
CA LEU A 135 -3.14 16.26 4.44
C LEU A 135 -3.91 15.11 5.11
N ALA A 136 -3.31 14.46 6.10
CA ALA A 136 -3.97 13.39 6.85
C ALA A 136 -5.27 13.90 7.52
N ASP A 137 -5.24 15.10 8.11
CA ASP A 137 -6.44 15.71 8.71
C ASP A 137 -7.57 15.92 7.70
N ARG A 138 -7.24 16.41 6.50
CA ARG A 138 -8.21 16.60 5.41
C ARG A 138 -8.85 15.29 4.98
N GLU A 139 -8.07 14.24 4.77
CA GLU A 139 -8.58 12.92 4.36
C GLU A 139 -9.47 12.29 5.45
N VAL A 140 -9.07 12.40 6.72
CA VAL A 140 -9.87 11.97 7.87
C VAL A 140 -11.20 12.72 7.93
N GLU A 141 -11.18 14.04 7.71
CA GLU A 141 -12.38 14.88 7.71
C GLU A 141 -13.32 14.54 6.53
N GLN A 142 -12.79 14.33 5.33
CA GLN A 142 -13.58 13.88 4.18
C GLN A 142 -14.27 12.54 4.46
N ARG A 143 -13.52 11.58 5.04
CA ARG A 143 -14.07 10.28 5.42
C ARG A 143 -15.17 10.41 6.47
N LYS A 144 -14.98 11.25 7.49
CA LYS A 144 -16.01 11.52 8.52
C LYS A 144 -17.31 12.04 7.92
N ARG A 145 -17.22 12.94 6.94
CA ARG A 145 -18.40 13.47 6.22
C ARG A 145 -19.13 12.37 5.46
N MET A 146 -18.41 11.52 4.73
CA MET A 146 -19.04 10.37 4.03
C MET A 146 -19.76 9.43 5.01
N ILE A 147 -19.13 9.11 6.14
CA ILE A 147 -19.73 8.27 7.18
C ILE A 147 -20.97 8.95 7.79
N GLN A 148 -20.92 10.26 8.04
CA GLN A 148 -22.04 11.02 8.56
C GLN A 148 -23.23 11.03 7.60
N ASP A 149 -22.98 11.24 6.31
CA ASP A 149 -24.00 11.20 5.26
C ASP A 149 -24.68 9.83 5.23
N LEU A 150 -23.92 8.74 5.38
CA LEU A 150 -24.49 7.39 5.46
C LEU A 150 -25.26 7.12 6.74
N ARG A 151 -24.81 7.62 7.89
CA ARG A 151 -25.56 7.54 9.17
C ARG A 151 -26.92 8.21 9.06
N SER A 152 -27.04 9.24 8.22
CA SER A 152 -28.31 9.91 7.92
C SER A 152 -29.19 9.11 6.94
N GLY A 153 -28.60 8.18 6.21
CA GLY A 153 -29.25 7.31 5.24
C GLY A 153 -30.04 6.16 5.88
N LYS A 154 -31.22 5.90 5.33
CA LYS A 154 -32.04 4.72 5.64
C LYS A 154 -31.66 3.56 4.72
N ASP A 155 -31.72 2.34 5.23
CA ASP A 155 -31.45 1.11 4.52
C ASP A 155 -32.73 0.56 3.88
N TYR A 156 -32.74 0.51 2.55
CA TYR A 156 -33.85 0.02 1.74
C TYR A 156 -33.54 -1.34 1.07
N GLY A 157 -32.51 -2.03 1.55
CA GLY A 157 -32.00 -3.29 1.00
C GLY A 157 -31.12 -3.09 -0.24
N SER A 158 -30.36 -4.12 -0.61
CA SER A 158 -29.39 -4.08 -1.71
C SER A 158 -30.01 -4.22 -3.11
N ASN A 159 -31.22 -4.79 -3.21
CA ASN A 159 -31.85 -5.07 -4.50
C ASN A 159 -32.46 -3.81 -5.15
N TRP A 160 -31.84 -3.37 -6.26
CA TRP A 160 -32.21 -2.13 -6.96
C TRP A 160 -33.67 -2.08 -7.41
N ALA A 161 -34.26 -3.21 -7.79
CA ALA A 161 -35.65 -3.29 -8.26
C ALA A 161 -36.66 -3.03 -7.13
N THR A 162 -36.32 -3.38 -5.89
CA THR A 162 -37.23 -3.24 -4.73
C THR A 162 -36.94 -2.01 -3.88
N LYS A 163 -35.74 -1.41 -4.00
CA LYS A 163 -35.37 -0.15 -3.33
C LYS A 163 -36.46 0.96 -3.40
N PRO A 164 -37.06 1.29 -4.57
CA PRO A 164 -38.09 2.32 -4.64
C PRO A 164 -39.37 1.94 -3.87
N PHE A 165 -39.76 0.66 -3.89
CA PHE A 165 -40.94 0.16 -3.15
C PHE A 165 -40.78 0.33 -1.63
N TRP A 166 -39.61 -0.06 -1.08
CA TRP A 166 -39.33 0.09 0.35
C TRP A 166 -39.23 1.55 0.79
N LYS A 167 -38.73 2.43 -0.09
CA LYS A 167 -38.69 3.88 0.15
C LYS A 167 -40.09 4.49 0.25
N VAL A 168 -41.02 4.04 -0.60
CA VAL A 168 -42.42 4.49 -0.54
C VAL A 168 -43.09 4.00 0.75
N LEU A 169 -42.89 2.74 1.14
CA LEU A 169 -43.45 2.20 2.39
C LEU A 169 -42.91 2.90 3.64
N ASP A 170 -41.65 3.35 3.62
CA ASP A 170 -41.06 4.15 4.70
C ASP A 170 -41.61 5.58 4.76
N TYR A 171 -41.81 6.22 3.61
CA TYR A 171 -42.44 7.55 3.53
C TYR A 171 -43.89 7.54 4.03
N THR A 172 -44.66 6.49 3.71
CA THR A 172 -46.05 6.35 4.16
C THR A 172 -46.17 5.90 5.62
N GLY A 173 -45.06 5.58 6.28
CA GLY A 173 -45.01 5.15 7.68
C GLY A 173 -45.50 3.71 7.93
N VAL A 174 -45.81 2.96 6.88
CA VAL A 174 -46.24 1.55 6.94
C VAL A 174 -45.06 0.63 7.28
N TYR A 175 -43.86 1.05 6.92
CA TYR A 175 -42.58 0.43 7.26
C TYR A 175 -41.65 1.50 7.83
N LYS A 176 -40.66 1.13 8.65
CA LYS A 176 -39.58 2.04 9.05
C LYS A 176 -38.26 1.38 8.72
N ALA A 177 -37.58 1.89 7.72
CA ALA A 177 -36.27 1.39 7.33
C ALA A 177 -35.26 1.63 8.47
N SER A 178 -34.44 0.62 8.75
CA SER A 178 -33.32 0.74 9.68
C SER A 178 -32.30 1.75 9.15
N LYS A 179 -31.55 2.38 10.04
CA LYS A 179 -30.38 3.16 9.60
C LYS A 179 -29.32 2.21 9.04
N LYS A 180 -28.57 2.66 8.04
CA LYS A 180 -27.43 1.89 7.56
C LYS A 180 -26.42 1.66 8.69
N GLY A 181 -25.90 0.45 8.78
CA GLY A 181 -24.81 0.11 9.70
C GLY A 181 -23.58 0.97 9.41
N VAL A 182 -22.89 1.40 10.46
CA VAL A 182 -21.66 2.18 10.33
C VAL A 182 -20.48 1.23 10.52
N PRO A 183 -19.48 1.24 9.64
CA PRO A 183 -18.27 0.45 9.87
C PRO A 183 -17.55 0.88 11.13
N GLU A 184 -16.78 -0.06 11.70
CA GLU A 184 -15.95 0.22 12.85
C GLU A 184 -14.88 1.28 12.50
N ASP A 185 -14.78 2.31 13.35
CA ASP A 185 -13.97 3.49 13.10
C ASP A 185 -12.67 3.45 13.91
N GLY A 186 -11.75 2.57 13.52
CA GLY A 186 -10.43 2.42 14.14
C GLY A 186 -9.30 2.36 13.12
N TRP A 187 -8.05 2.48 13.56
CA TRP A 187 -6.92 2.39 12.64
C TRP A 187 -6.75 0.93 12.17
N ALA A 188 -6.81 0.69 10.86
CA ALA A 188 -6.69 -0.64 10.23
C ALA A 188 -7.79 -1.67 10.54
N LEU A 189 -8.95 -1.25 11.05
CA LEU A 189 -10.04 -2.15 11.46
C LEU A 189 -11.16 -2.33 10.41
N GLY A 190 -10.99 -1.75 9.23
CA GLY A 190 -12.01 -1.65 8.19
C GLY A 190 -12.43 -3.01 7.65
N THR A 191 -13.67 -3.13 7.19
CA THR A 191 -14.18 -4.37 6.60
C THR A 191 -13.47 -4.67 5.28
N ILE A 192 -12.90 -5.87 5.16
CA ILE A 192 -12.34 -6.33 3.88
C ILE A 192 -13.50 -6.91 3.08
N VAL A 193 -14.03 -6.11 2.14
CA VAL A 193 -15.09 -6.55 1.25
C VAL A 193 -14.45 -7.27 0.07
N ASP A 194 -14.39 -8.59 0.15
CA ASP A 194 -13.92 -9.41 -0.95
C ASP A 194 -15.00 -9.49 -2.04
N SER A 195 -14.80 -8.73 -3.11
CA SER A 195 -15.68 -8.74 -4.29
C SER A 195 -15.45 -9.96 -5.19
N PHE A 196 -14.76 -11.01 -4.73
CA PHE A 196 -14.63 -12.31 -5.41
C PHE A 196 -15.97 -13.05 -5.53
N THR A 197 -16.83 -12.50 -6.39
CA THR A 197 -18.19 -12.95 -6.65
C THR A 197 -18.37 -13.20 -8.14
N GLY A 198 -19.28 -14.13 -8.49
CA GLY A 198 -19.62 -14.43 -9.89
C GLY A 198 -18.46 -14.95 -10.74
N MET A 199 -18.35 -14.43 -11.97
CA MET A 199 -17.40 -14.88 -13.01
C MET A 199 -15.92 -14.80 -12.57
N MET A 200 -15.57 -13.93 -11.62
CA MET A 200 -14.19 -13.85 -11.12
C MET A 200 -13.72 -15.13 -10.42
N LYS A 201 -14.64 -15.94 -9.87
CA LYS A 201 -14.30 -17.25 -9.29
C LYS A 201 -13.75 -18.23 -10.33
N MET A 202 -14.19 -18.10 -11.59
CA MET A 202 -13.74 -18.95 -12.69
C MET A 202 -12.28 -18.66 -13.10
N SER A 203 -11.74 -17.50 -12.73
CA SER A 203 -10.35 -17.13 -13.01
C SER A 203 -9.34 -17.79 -12.07
N GLY A 204 -9.80 -18.50 -11.04
CA GLY A 204 -8.97 -19.22 -10.08
C GLY A 204 -8.45 -18.34 -8.94
N SER A 205 -8.00 -18.99 -7.87
CA SER A 205 -7.46 -18.35 -6.68
C SER A 205 -6.04 -18.82 -6.38
N LYS A 206 -5.17 -17.88 -5.99
CA LYS A 206 -3.80 -18.09 -5.52
C LYS A 206 -3.48 -17.06 -4.44
N TYR A 207 -3.38 -17.53 -3.19
CA TYR A 207 -2.99 -16.69 -2.04
C TYR A 207 -1.57 -16.15 -2.18
N ARG A 208 -1.29 -15.04 -1.49
CA ARG A 208 0.05 -14.47 -1.44
C ARG A 208 0.98 -15.35 -0.61
N THR A 209 2.26 -15.28 -0.93
CA THR A 209 3.31 -15.99 -0.20
C THR A 209 4.47 -15.03 0.10
N PRO A 210 4.27 -14.05 1.01
CA PRO A 210 5.32 -13.11 1.39
C PRO A 210 6.64 -13.81 1.72
N GLY A 211 7.75 -13.27 1.21
CA GLY A 211 9.10 -13.80 1.42
C GLY A 211 9.40 -15.15 0.74
N ARG A 212 8.45 -15.70 -0.04
CA ARG A 212 8.62 -16.97 -0.76
C ARG A 212 8.55 -16.81 -2.29
N TYR A 213 8.42 -15.58 -2.77
CA TYR A 213 8.48 -15.30 -4.20
C TYR A 213 9.91 -15.49 -4.68
N LYS A 214 10.05 -16.30 -5.74
CA LYS A 214 11.32 -16.54 -6.42
C LYS A 214 11.11 -16.19 -7.88
N ASP A 215 12.12 -15.60 -8.50
CA ASP A 215 12.17 -15.49 -9.94
C ASP A 215 12.74 -16.81 -10.48
N ASP A 216 11.95 -17.50 -11.33
CA ASP A 216 12.36 -18.78 -11.94
C ASP A 216 13.52 -18.58 -12.95
N ASN A 217 13.75 -17.34 -13.40
CA ASN A 217 14.84 -16.95 -14.30
C ASN A 217 15.99 -16.20 -13.59
N ALA A 218 15.88 -15.96 -12.29
CA ALA A 218 16.94 -15.34 -11.52
C ALA A 218 18.18 -16.26 -11.46
N SER A 219 19.36 -15.69 -11.74
CA SER A 219 20.61 -16.33 -11.33
C SER A 219 20.56 -16.59 -9.83
N LYS A 220 21.27 -17.62 -9.35
CA LYS A 220 21.23 -18.10 -7.95
C LYS A 220 21.51 -17.00 -6.89
N ASP A 221 22.00 -15.85 -7.34
CA ASP A 221 22.38 -14.69 -6.54
C ASP A 221 21.31 -13.55 -6.54
N MET A 222 20.25 -13.57 -7.37
CA MET A 222 19.18 -12.52 -7.42
C MET A 222 18.12 -12.65 -6.32
N SER A 223 18.56 -12.68 -5.06
CA SER A 223 17.76 -13.34 -4.01
C SER A 223 16.98 -12.46 -3.05
N GLU A 224 17.09 -11.13 -3.07
CA GLU A 224 16.44 -10.30 -2.04
C GLU A 224 15.35 -9.38 -2.60
N THR A 225 14.10 -9.69 -2.22
CA THR A 225 12.90 -8.90 -2.53
C THR A 225 12.71 -7.72 -1.57
N LYS A 226 13.46 -7.63 -0.47
CA LYS A 226 13.31 -6.58 0.56
C LYS A 226 11.84 -6.35 0.97
N GLU A 227 11.12 -7.45 1.12
CA GLU A 227 9.73 -7.43 1.54
C GLU A 227 9.61 -7.08 3.02
N GLU A 228 8.70 -6.17 3.35
CA GLU A 228 8.36 -5.83 4.73
C GLU A 228 6.84 -5.93 4.94
N ILE A 229 6.38 -6.14 6.16
CA ILE A 229 4.95 -6.17 6.49
C ILE A 229 4.59 -4.91 7.28
N HIS A 230 3.57 -4.19 6.84
CA HIS A 230 3.12 -2.98 7.54
C HIS A 230 2.55 -3.34 8.93
N PRO A 231 2.87 -2.57 10.00
CA PRO A 231 2.42 -2.86 11.37
C PRO A 231 0.90 -2.87 11.54
N SER A 232 0.15 -2.26 10.62
CA SER A 232 -1.31 -2.34 10.59
C SER A 232 -1.84 -3.77 10.43
N VAL A 233 -1.10 -4.67 9.78
CA VAL A 233 -1.46 -6.10 9.68
C VAL A 233 -1.47 -6.74 11.05
N PHE A 234 -0.45 -6.45 11.87
CA PHE A 234 -0.37 -6.98 13.24
C PHE A 234 -1.46 -6.40 14.13
N LEU A 235 -1.64 -5.08 14.12
CA LEU A 235 -2.70 -4.44 14.91
C LEU A 235 -4.07 -5.06 14.63
N ARG A 236 -4.36 -5.28 13.33
CA ARG A 236 -5.59 -5.92 12.89
C ARG A 236 -5.69 -7.37 13.35
N HIS A 237 -4.60 -8.14 13.27
CA HIS A 237 -4.53 -9.53 13.72
C HIS A 237 -4.82 -9.69 15.22
N GLU A 238 -4.32 -8.76 16.04
CA GLU A 238 -4.54 -8.76 17.49
C GLU A 238 -5.95 -8.29 17.86
N THR A 239 -6.46 -7.27 17.17
CA THR A 239 -7.75 -6.65 17.53
C THR A 239 -8.94 -7.47 17.02
N LEU A 240 -8.84 -8.02 15.81
CA LEU A 240 -9.91 -8.78 15.17
C LEU A 240 -9.58 -10.27 15.20
N SER A 241 -10.22 -11.02 16.10
CA SER A 241 -10.02 -12.47 16.23
C SER A 241 -10.35 -13.25 14.94
N ALA A 242 -11.28 -12.73 14.14
CA ALA A 242 -11.66 -13.28 12.84
C ALA A 242 -10.62 -13.02 11.73
N TYR A 243 -9.70 -12.07 11.92
CA TYR A 243 -8.70 -11.73 10.90
C TYR A 243 -7.48 -12.64 11.01
N ARG A 244 -7.43 -13.65 10.15
CA ARG A 244 -6.31 -14.60 10.02
C ARG A 244 -5.90 -14.70 8.55
N PRO A 245 -4.99 -13.83 8.06
CA PRO A 245 -4.60 -13.83 6.65
C PRO A 245 -3.95 -15.16 6.29
N TYR A 246 -4.49 -15.85 5.29
CA TYR A 246 -3.98 -17.17 4.87
C TYR A 246 -2.50 -17.11 4.48
N SER A 247 -2.07 -15.98 3.91
CA SER A 247 -0.69 -15.69 3.52
C SER A 247 0.32 -15.66 4.67
N LEU A 248 -0.14 -15.50 5.91
CA LEU A 248 0.71 -15.58 7.12
C LEU A 248 0.45 -16.85 7.94
N THR A 249 -0.21 -17.87 7.38
CA THR A 249 -0.41 -19.14 8.08
C THR A 249 0.95 -19.76 8.47
N GLY A 250 1.10 -20.05 9.77
CA GLY A 250 2.34 -20.59 10.35
C GLY A 250 3.42 -19.56 10.63
N PHE A 251 3.17 -18.27 10.39
CA PHE A 251 4.07 -17.22 10.87
C PHE A 251 3.76 -16.84 12.32
N GLU A 252 4.81 -16.62 13.09
CA GLU A 252 4.77 -16.05 14.44
C GLU A 252 5.43 -14.68 14.42
N ARG A 253 4.79 -13.68 15.04
CA ARG A 253 5.41 -12.36 15.19
C ARG A 253 6.45 -12.41 16.30
N PHE A 254 7.61 -11.81 16.07
CA PHE A 254 8.66 -11.67 17.06
C PHE A 254 9.02 -10.20 17.29
N GLU A 255 9.55 -9.93 18.48
CA GLU A 255 10.16 -8.66 18.83
C GLU A 255 11.53 -8.94 19.47
N LYS A 256 12.58 -8.29 18.97
CA LYS A 256 13.96 -8.46 19.46
C LYS A 256 14.57 -7.10 19.75
N SER A 257 14.96 -6.89 21.00
CA SER A 257 15.70 -5.68 21.42
C SER A 257 17.21 -5.86 21.28
N SER A 258 17.91 -4.76 21.03
CA SER A 258 19.37 -4.75 21.04
C SER A 258 19.96 -5.06 22.41
N LYS A 259 21.19 -5.62 22.44
CA LYS A 259 21.92 -5.91 23.68
C LYS A 259 22.17 -4.63 24.48
N LYS A 260 22.23 -4.74 25.81
CA LYS A 260 22.62 -3.65 26.74
C LYS A 260 23.88 -2.95 26.24
N GLY A 261 23.77 -1.67 25.84
CA GLY A 261 24.88 -0.81 25.43
C GLY A 261 24.76 -0.14 24.04
N SER A 262 23.76 -0.50 23.24
CA SER A 262 23.42 0.21 21.99
C SER A 262 22.15 1.07 22.17
N PRO A 263 21.82 1.99 21.25
CA PRO A 263 20.50 2.63 21.24
C PRO A 263 19.42 1.55 21.36
N ASN A 264 18.33 1.83 22.07
CA ASN A 264 17.16 0.93 22.18
C ASN A 264 16.58 0.67 20.79
N LYS A 265 17.18 -0.22 20.00
CA LYS A 265 16.67 -0.64 18.70
C LYS A 265 15.82 -1.86 18.92
N VAL A 266 14.57 -1.78 18.48
CA VAL A 266 13.61 -2.86 18.53
C VAL A 266 13.33 -3.33 17.11
N MET A 267 13.69 -4.57 16.82
CA MET A 267 13.34 -5.23 15.56
C MET A 267 12.02 -5.98 15.73
N ARG A 268 11.08 -5.74 14.84
CA ARG A 268 9.80 -6.46 14.75
C ARG A 268 9.73 -7.16 13.40
N GLY A 269 9.04 -8.29 13.37
CA GLY A 269 8.85 -9.03 12.12
C GLY A 269 8.05 -10.30 12.32
N TRP A 270 7.86 -11.02 11.22
CA TRP A 270 7.14 -12.29 11.14
C TRP A 270 8.12 -13.39 10.78
N ARG A 271 8.07 -14.50 11.52
CA ARG A 271 8.96 -15.65 11.32
C ARG A 271 8.16 -16.91 11.06
N ASN A 272 8.57 -17.69 10.07
CA ASN A 272 8.06 -19.03 9.79
C ASN A 272 9.27 -19.92 9.46
N ASP A 273 9.60 -20.86 10.36
CA ASP A 273 10.80 -21.69 10.28
C ASP A 273 12.10 -20.87 10.14
N ASN A 274 12.69 -20.89 8.93
CA ASN A 274 13.90 -20.17 8.54
C ASN A 274 13.62 -18.85 7.79
N LEU A 275 12.36 -18.57 7.47
CA LEU A 275 11.95 -17.35 6.78
C LEU A 275 11.62 -16.26 7.79
N VAL A 276 12.22 -15.10 7.62
CA VAL A 276 11.97 -13.90 8.42
C VAL A 276 11.59 -12.77 7.47
N ILE A 277 10.48 -12.10 7.76
CA ILE A 277 10.00 -10.93 7.03
C ILE A 277 9.94 -9.78 8.04
N PRO A 278 10.74 -8.72 7.88
CA PRO A 278 10.72 -7.58 8.80
C PRO A 278 9.37 -6.85 8.77
N GLU A 279 9.02 -6.21 9.87
CA GLU A 279 7.90 -5.28 9.94
C GLU A 279 8.37 -3.88 9.52
N TYR A 280 7.60 -3.20 8.67
CA TYR A 280 7.90 -1.84 8.24
C TYR A 280 7.92 -0.89 9.44
N VAL A 281 8.93 -0.04 9.50
CA VAL A 281 9.10 0.92 10.60
C VAL A 281 8.58 2.28 10.17
N ILE A 282 7.46 2.71 10.77
CA ILE A 282 6.94 4.08 10.63
C ILE A 282 7.91 5.03 11.34
N LYS A 283 8.62 5.84 10.57
CA LYS A 283 9.69 6.74 11.03
C LYS A 283 9.10 7.96 11.71
N PRO A 284 9.86 8.65 12.59
CA PRO A 284 9.44 9.95 13.12
C PRO A 284 9.17 11.01 12.04
N THR A 285 9.81 10.87 10.87
CA THR A 285 9.62 11.74 9.71
C THR A 285 8.39 11.42 8.86
N ASP A 286 7.73 10.28 9.10
CA ASP A 286 6.55 9.83 8.35
C ASP A 286 5.30 10.54 8.89
N THR A 287 5.26 11.86 8.68
CA THR A 287 4.32 12.76 9.32
C THR A 287 2.86 12.46 8.94
N VAL A 288 2.62 12.05 7.68
CA VAL A 288 1.27 11.75 7.18
C VAL A 288 0.77 10.44 7.80
N SER A 289 1.58 9.38 7.77
CA SER A 289 1.22 8.07 8.32
C SER A 289 0.99 8.12 9.82
N ARG A 290 1.86 8.84 10.56
CA ARG A 290 1.73 9.01 12.01
C ARG A 290 0.47 9.79 12.36
N ARG A 291 0.23 10.92 11.66
CA ARG A 291 -0.98 11.72 11.89
C ARG A 291 -2.25 10.93 11.62
N LEU A 292 -2.28 10.20 10.50
CA LEU A 292 -3.42 9.36 10.14
C LEU A 292 -3.71 8.36 11.27
N ALA A 293 -2.70 7.69 11.83
CA ALA A 293 -2.88 6.73 12.92
C ALA A 293 -3.41 7.40 14.21
N GLU A 294 -2.90 8.57 14.59
CA GLU A 294 -3.33 9.31 15.79
C GLU A 294 -4.81 9.73 15.79
N CYS A 295 -5.36 9.94 14.58
CA CYS A 295 -6.74 10.32 14.37
C CYS A 295 -7.76 9.23 14.72
N PHE A 296 -7.32 7.97 14.89
CA PHE A 296 -8.20 6.84 15.17
C PHE A 296 -7.82 6.10 16.45
N ALA A 297 -8.81 5.42 17.04
CA ALA A 297 -8.59 4.54 18.19
C ALA A 297 -7.69 3.35 17.80
N GLY A 298 -6.82 2.90 18.72
CA GLY A 298 -5.80 1.88 18.49
C GLY A 298 -4.54 2.42 17.81
N GLY A 299 -4.70 3.36 16.87
CA GLY A 299 -3.58 4.01 16.19
C GLY A 299 -2.82 4.99 17.09
N ARG A 300 -3.52 5.73 17.95
CA ARG A 300 -2.89 6.63 18.93
C ARG A 300 -2.02 5.88 19.95
N GLU A 301 -2.51 4.77 20.49
CA GLU A 301 -1.74 3.93 21.41
C GLU A 301 -0.55 3.29 20.69
N PHE A 302 -0.72 2.93 19.42
CA PHE A 302 0.36 2.42 18.58
C PHE A 302 1.47 3.47 18.38
N VAL A 303 1.13 4.69 17.96
CA VAL A 303 2.12 5.78 17.76
C VAL A 303 2.83 6.12 19.07
N ALA A 304 2.10 6.20 20.19
CA ALA A 304 2.71 6.44 21.51
C ALA A 304 3.73 5.35 21.89
N LYS A 305 3.46 4.08 21.55
CA LYS A 305 4.43 2.98 21.74
C LYS A 305 5.63 3.12 20.82
N LEU A 306 5.45 3.55 19.56
CA LEU A 306 6.56 3.79 18.65
C LEU A 306 7.54 4.82 19.24
N ASP A 307 7.02 5.93 19.75
CA ASP A 307 7.84 6.99 20.36
C ASP A 307 8.56 6.55 21.62
N ALA A 308 7.91 5.74 22.45
CA ALA A 308 8.52 5.19 23.66
C ALA A 308 9.65 4.20 23.37
N THR A 309 9.60 3.49 22.24
CA THR A 309 10.56 2.41 21.93
C THR A 309 11.79 2.83 21.14
N GLY A 310 11.84 4.06 20.60
CA GLY A 310 12.99 4.55 19.81
C GLY A 310 13.14 3.79 18.48
N ASN A 311 12.57 4.33 17.40
CA ASN A 311 12.61 3.70 16.09
C ASN A 311 13.94 3.97 15.36
N GLU A 312 14.95 3.14 15.58
CA GLU A 312 15.95 2.88 14.55
C GLU A 312 15.89 1.40 14.16
N ALA A 313 15.45 1.13 12.94
CA ALA A 313 15.46 -0.21 12.37
C ALA A 313 16.89 -0.78 12.38
N TYR A 314 17.00 -2.10 12.56
CA TYR A 314 18.22 -2.79 12.16
C TYR A 314 18.33 -2.68 10.64
N GLY A 315 19.27 -1.88 10.14
CA GLY A 315 19.74 -2.04 8.78
C GLY A 315 20.31 -3.45 8.67
N TYR A 316 19.78 -4.25 7.74
CA TYR A 316 20.43 -5.48 7.33
C TYR A 316 21.73 -5.06 6.62
N ASN A 317 22.87 -5.30 7.28
CA ASN A 317 24.19 -5.26 6.64
C ASN A 317 24.38 -6.53 5.80
#